data_AF-A0A316JV65-F1
#
_entry.id   AF-A0A316JV65-F1
#
_cell.length_a   1.000
_cell.length_b   1.000
_cell.length_c   1.000
_cell.angle_alpha   90.00
_cell.angle_beta   90.00
_cell.angle_gamma   90.00
#
_symmetry.space_group_name_H-M   'P 1'
#
loop_
_entity.id
_entity.type
_entity.pdbx_description
1 polymer ?
#
loop_
_entity_poly.entity_id
_entity_poly.type
_entity_poly.pdbx_seq_one_letter_code
_entity_poly.pdbx_strand_id
1 'polypeptide(L)'
;MKLGVADAWIDTIDDQHNLNDIDCFQSQSLAFGSRVFRKPFLFADPGPLMPPAAKPAVVARAPNLTTVDLDGGTHYLQEDHPHTIGENLATWINGLPAQP
;
A
#
# COMPACT_ATOMS: atom_id res chain seq x y z
N MET A 1 -16.64 -8.76 17.92
CA MET A 1 -16.74 -8.83 16.44
C MET A 1 -15.52 -9.64 15.98
N LYS A 2 -15.70 -10.73 15.22
CA LYS A 2 -14.60 -11.67 14.91
C LYS A 2 -13.52 -10.96 14.09
N LEU A 3 -12.31 -10.88 14.67
CA LEU A 3 -11.09 -10.35 14.05
C LEU A 3 -10.75 -11.24 12.84
N GLY A 4 -10.73 -10.65 11.64
CA GLY A 4 -10.32 -11.35 10.43
C GLY A 4 -8.79 -11.39 10.31
N VAL A 5 -8.27 -12.43 9.65
CA VAL A 5 -6.82 -12.61 9.41
C VAL A 5 -6.12 -11.40 8.75
N ALA A 6 -6.88 -10.54 8.07
CA ALA A 6 -6.36 -9.33 7.44
C ALA A 6 -6.15 -8.16 8.42
N ASP A 7 -6.94 -8.08 9.50
CA ASP A 7 -6.76 -7.07 10.54
C ASP A 7 -5.50 -7.40 11.36
N ALA A 8 -5.30 -8.69 11.65
CA ALA A 8 -4.12 -9.16 12.36
C ALA A 8 -2.81 -8.90 11.60
N TRP A 9 -2.80 -8.92 10.27
CA TRP A 9 -1.56 -8.69 9.50
C TRP A 9 -1.09 -7.23 9.55
N ILE A 10 -2.02 -6.27 9.48
CA ILE A 10 -1.72 -4.83 9.66
C ILE A 10 -1.28 -4.55 11.10
N ASP A 11 -2.02 -5.07 12.08
CA ASP A 11 -1.72 -4.84 13.49
C ASP A 11 -0.37 -5.50 13.89
N THR A 12 0.00 -6.63 13.27
CA THR A 12 1.31 -7.27 13.50
C THR A 12 2.48 -6.43 12.99
N ILE A 13 2.31 -5.63 11.93
CA ILE A 13 3.36 -4.71 11.47
C ILE A 13 3.53 -3.55 12.45
N ASP A 14 2.43 -3.04 13.00
CA ASP A 14 2.44 -1.92 13.95
C ASP A 14 3.07 -2.31 15.31
N ASP A 15 2.93 -3.56 15.75
CA ASP A 15 3.36 -4.01 17.09
C ASP A 15 4.86 -4.35 17.22
N GLN A 16 5.65 -4.41 16.14
CA GLN A 16 7.04 -4.91 16.18
C GLN A 16 8.14 -3.86 16.45
N HIS A 17 7.81 -2.61 16.79
CA HIS A 17 8.82 -1.53 16.78
C HIS A 17 8.83 -0.59 18.02
N ASN A 18 10.00 0.01 18.28
CA ASN A 18 10.38 0.74 19.51
C ASN A 18 9.57 2.05 19.67
N LEU A 19 9.54 2.69 20.85
CA LEU A 19 8.67 3.86 21.12
C LEU A 19 8.81 5.03 20.13
N ASN A 20 9.98 5.25 19.52
CA ASN A 20 10.19 6.25 18.46
C ASN A 20 9.65 5.81 17.09
N ASP A 21 9.55 4.50 16.86
CA ASP A 21 8.99 3.92 15.66
C ASP A 21 7.45 3.97 15.71
N ILE A 22 6.84 3.81 16.89
CA ILE A 22 5.37 3.88 17.06
C ILE A 22 4.81 5.20 16.55
N ASP A 23 5.45 6.34 16.83
CA ASP A 23 5.02 7.64 16.32
C ASP A 23 5.13 7.71 14.79
N CYS A 24 6.16 7.09 14.21
CA CYS A 24 6.35 6.97 12.77
C CYS A 24 5.26 6.09 12.13
N PHE A 25 4.92 4.95 12.75
CA PHE A 25 3.88 4.04 12.28
C PHE A 25 2.48 4.65 12.42
N GLN A 26 2.19 5.31 13.54
CA GLN A 26 0.92 6.02 13.74
C GLN A 26 0.77 7.19 12.76
N SER A 27 1.85 7.95 12.51
CA SER A 27 1.89 8.99 11.49
C SER A 27 1.63 8.42 10.08
N GLN A 28 2.25 7.28 9.75
CA GLN A 28 2.01 6.57 8.49
C GLN A 28 0.56 6.08 8.37
N SER A 29 -0.02 5.50 9.43
CA SER A 29 -1.41 5.03 9.48
C SER A 29 -2.40 6.19 9.31
N LEU A 30 -2.17 7.32 9.97
CA LEU A 30 -2.96 8.54 9.79
C LEU A 30 -2.87 9.10 8.36
N ALA A 31 -1.66 9.15 7.79
CA ALA A 31 -1.46 9.57 6.40
C ALA A 31 -2.12 8.60 5.41
N PHE A 32 -2.07 7.30 5.68
CA PHE A 32 -2.69 6.25 4.88
C PHE A 32 -4.23 6.35 4.92
N GLY A 33 -4.80 6.58 6.10
CA GLY A 33 -6.23 6.82 6.31
C GLY A 33 -6.73 8.21 5.85
N SER A 34 -5.82 9.14 5.53
CA SER A 34 -6.19 10.49 5.10
C SER A 34 -6.88 10.49 3.73
N ARG A 35 -8.04 11.15 3.67
CA ARG A 35 -8.81 11.43 2.44
C ARG A 35 -8.23 12.57 1.60
N VAL A 36 -7.13 13.20 2.03
CA VAL A 36 -6.52 14.34 1.32
C VAL A 36 -5.52 13.85 0.28
N PHE A 37 -4.68 12.87 0.64
CA PHE A 37 -3.62 12.39 -0.23
C PHE A 37 -4.12 11.31 -1.19
N ARG A 38 -3.80 11.43 -2.47
CA ARG A 38 -3.90 10.30 -3.41
C ARG A 38 -2.69 9.40 -3.26
N LYS A 39 -2.90 8.09 -3.39
CA LYS A 39 -1.86 7.08 -3.13
C LYS A 39 -1.91 6.03 -4.24
N PRO A 40 -0.84 5.80 -5.02
CA PRO A 40 -0.76 4.64 -5.88
C PRO A 40 -0.41 3.42 -5.03
N PHE A 41 -1.03 2.27 -5.33
CA PHE A 41 -0.80 1.01 -4.64
C PHE A 41 -0.52 -0.08 -5.66
N LEU A 42 0.75 -0.48 -5.77
CA LEU A 42 1.20 -1.50 -6.69
C LEU A 42 1.28 -2.83 -5.95
N PHE A 43 0.60 -3.85 -6.48
CA PHE A 43 0.45 -5.15 -5.84
C PHE A 43 0.86 -6.28 -6.79
N ALA A 44 1.45 -7.34 -6.26
CA ALA A 44 1.84 -8.54 -7.00
C ALA A 44 1.52 -9.80 -6.19
N ASP A 45 1.14 -10.87 -6.87
CA ASP A 45 0.83 -12.21 -6.31
C ASP A 45 1.77 -13.24 -6.98
N PRO A 46 2.63 -13.99 -6.25
CA PRO A 46 2.57 -14.27 -4.81
C PRO A 46 3.00 -13.13 -3.89
N GLY A 47 3.96 -12.29 -4.28
CA GLY A 47 4.41 -11.13 -3.48
C GLY A 47 5.03 -11.52 -2.12
N PRO A 48 6.27 -11.14 -1.80
CA PRO A 48 6.92 -11.64 -0.59
C PRO A 48 6.36 -11.08 0.72
N LEU A 49 5.84 -9.86 0.71
CA LEU A 49 5.47 -9.12 1.92
C LEU A 49 3.98 -9.18 2.18
N MET A 50 3.15 -8.82 1.20
CA MET A 50 1.70 -8.74 1.36
C MET A 50 1.02 -9.95 0.72
N PRO A 51 0.36 -10.82 1.51
CA PRO A 51 -0.41 -11.92 0.95
C PRO A 51 -1.64 -11.40 0.19
N PRO A 52 -2.10 -12.08 -0.88
CA PRO A 52 -3.28 -11.67 -1.65
C PRO A 52 -4.55 -11.46 -0.82
N ALA A 53 -4.70 -12.23 0.27
CA ALA A 53 -5.84 -12.12 1.18
C ALA A 53 -5.88 -10.80 2.00
N ALA A 54 -4.74 -10.10 2.15
CA ALA A 54 -4.68 -8.83 2.89
C ALA A 54 -5.08 -7.62 2.04
N LYS A 55 -4.90 -7.69 0.71
CA LYS A 55 -5.18 -6.59 -0.22
C LYS A 55 -6.60 -6.00 -0.07
N PRO A 56 -7.69 -6.78 0.03
CA PRO A 56 -9.03 -6.20 0.17
C PRO A 56 -9.19 -5.31 1.41
N ALA A 57 -8.57 -5.68 2.53
CA ALA A 57 -8.63 -4.88 3.76
C ALA A 57 -7.85 -3.57 3.63
N VAL A 58 -6.69 -3.59 2.97
CA VAL A 58 -5.89 -2.39 2.66
C VAL A 58 -6.68 -1.42 1.78
N VAL A 59 -7.26 -1.93 0.68
CA VAL A 59 -8.04 -1.12 -0.26
C VAL A 59 -9.28 -0.53 0.40
N ALA A 60 -9.95 -1.27 1.30
CA ALA A 60 -11.12 -0.77 2.02
C ALA A 60 -10.78 0.33 3.04
N ARG A 61 -9.57 0.32 3.62
CA ARG A 61 -9.15 1.27 4.67
C ARG A 61 -8.50 2.54 4.13
N ALA A 62 -7.88 2.51 2.95
CA ALA A 62 -7.22 3.67 2.36
C ALA A 62 -8.11 4.42 1.35
N PRO A 63 -8.64 5.60 1.69
CA PRO A 63 -9.31 6.45 0.71
C PRO A 63 -8.31 7.02 -0.31
N ASN A 64 -8.83 7.31 -1.51
CA ASN A 64 -8.07 7.85 -2.66
C ASN A 64 -6.87 6.97 -3.08
N LEU A 65 -7.00 5.66 -2.89
CA LEU A 65 -6.05 4.66 -3.36
C LEU A 65 -6.32 4.36 -4.84
N THR A 66 -5.27 4.36 -5.66
CA THR A 66 -5.29 3.87 -7.04
C THR A 66 -4.50 2.58 -7.09
N THR A 67 -5.18 1.45 -7.30
CA THR A 67 -4.55 0.13 -7.29
C THR A 67 -4.10 -0.30 -8.68
N VAL A 68 -2.90 -0.86 -8.76
CA VAL A 68 -2.33 -1.47 -9.96
C VAL A 68 -1.86 -2.87 -9.60
N ASP A 69 -2.41 -3.86 -10.29
CA ASP A 69 -1.99 -5.26 -10.13
C ASP A 69 -0.92 -5.58 -11.18
N LEU A 70 0.20 -6.11 -10.71
CA LEU A 70 1.32 -6.57 -11.51
C LEU A 70 1.22 -8.09 -11.72
N ASP A 71 1.62 -8.57 -12.89
CA ASP A 71 1.57 -9.99 -13.26
C ASP A 71 2.68 -10.81 -12.60
N GLY A 72 2.60 -10.98 -11.28
CA GLY A 72 3.59 -11.72 -10.48
C GLY A 72 4.68 -10.84 -9.88
N GLY A 73 5.51 -11.40 -9.01
CA GLY A 73 6.63 -10.68 -8.40
C GLY A 73 7.28 -11.47 -7.27
N THR A 74 8.61 -11.52 -7.26
CA THR A 74 9.36 -12.39 -6.34
C THR A 74 9.86 -11.66 -5.11
N HIS A 75 10.53 -10.51 -5.30
CA HIS A 75 10.90 -9.65 -4.18
C HIS A 75 10.98 -8.16 -4.53
N TYR A 76 11.79 -7.83 -5.53
CA TYR A 76 12.00 -6.46 -5.97
C TYR A 76 11.12 -6.18 -7.18
N LEU A 77 9.88 -5.75 -6.94
CA LEU A 77 8.91 -5.45 -8.01
C LEU A 77 9.45 -4.43 -9.04
N GLN A 78 10.38 -3.56 -8.61
CA GLN A 78 11.06 -2.59 -9.47
C GLN A 78 12.00 -3.25 -10.49
N GLU A 79 12.59 -4.40 -10.16
CA GLU A 79 13.44 -5.16 -11.07
C GLU A 79 12.62 -6.09 -11.97
N ASP A 80 11.52 -6.64 -11.44
CA ASP A 80 10.62 -7.52 -12.18
C ASP A 80 9.76 -6.75 -13.19
N HIS A 81 9.25 -5.56 -12.81
CA HIS A 81 8.26 -4.79 -13.57
C HIS A 81 8.63 -3.30 -13.77
N PRO A 82 9.88 -2.94 -14.11
CA PRO A 82 10.31 -1.54 -14.14
C PRO A 82 9.47 -0.67 -15.09
N HIS A 83 9.15 -1.19 -16.28
CA HIS A 83 8.39 -0.46 -17.29
C HIS A 83 6.92 -0.30 -16.89
N THR A 84 6.25 -1.39 -16.51
CA THR A 84 4.86 -1.38 -16.06
C THR A 84 4.66 -0.43 -14.88
N ILE A 85 5.58 -0.46 -13.91
CA ILE A 85 5.55 0.46 -12.76
C ILE A 85 5.73 1.91 -13.24
N GLY A 86 6.74 2.17 -14.08
CA GLY A 86 7.02 3.51 -14.60
C GLY A 86 5.84 4.12 -15.36
N GLU A 87 5.21 3.36 -16.26
CA GLU A 87 4.07 3.80 -17.05
C GLU A 87 2.83 4.11 -16.19
N ASN A 88 2.56 3.25 -15.20
CA ASN A 88 1.45 3.47 -14.27
C ASN A 88 1.71 4.69 -13.36
N LEU A 89 2.94 4.88 -12.90
CA LEU A 89 3.32 6.08 -12.13
C LEU A 89 3.20 7.34 -12.98
N ALA A 90 3.69 7.34 -14.22
CA ALA A 90 3.56 8.47 -15.13
C ALA A 90 2.09 8.83 -15.37
N THR A 91 1.24 7.83 -15.63
CA THR A 91 -0.20 8.00 -15.80
C THR A 91 -0.84 8.58 -14.54
N TRP A 92 -0.51 8.03 -13.38
CA TRP A 92 -1.04 8.49 -12.09
C TRP A 92 -0.63 9.93 -11.79
N ILE A 93 0.65 10.30 -11.97
CA ILE A 93 1.18 11.65 -11.76
C ILE A 93 0.50 12.65 -12.69
N ASN A 94 0.36 12.32 -13.97
CA ASN A 94 -0.29 13.20 -14.95
C ASN A 94 -1.80 13.40 -14.68
N GLY A 95 -2.42 12.47 -13.94
CA GLY A 95 -3.81 12.58 -13.47
C GLY A 95 -3.98 13.33 -12.15
N LEU A 96 -2.90 13.75 -11.51
CA LEU A 96 -2.97 14.56 -10.29
C LEU A 96 -3.46 15.98 -10.62
N PRO A 97 -4.20 16.62 -9.70
CA PRO A 97 -4.60 17.99 -9.88
C PRO A 97 -3.34 18.85 -9.81
N ALA A 98 -3.31 19.94 -10.57
CA ALA A 98 -2.26 20.93 -10.44
C ALA A 98 -2.10 21.31 -8.96
N GLN A 99 -0.87 21.28 -8.46
CA GLN A 99 -0.61 21.83 -7.14
C GLN A 99 -0.90 23.34 -7.20
N PRO A 100 -1.62 23.89 -6.21
CA PRO A 100 -1.93 25.32 -6.17
C PRO A 100 -0.67 26.18 -6.09
#